data_AF-A0A8J5Y2K3-F1
#
_entry.id   AF-A0A8J5Y2K3-F1
#
_cell.length_a   1.000
_cell.length_b   1.000
_cell.length_c   1.000
_cell.angle_alpha   90.00
_cell.angle_beta   90.00
_cell.angle_gamma   90.00
#
_symmetry.space_group_name_H-M   'P 1'
#
loop_
_entity.id
_entity.type
_entity.pdbx_description
1 polymer ?
#
loop_
_entity_poly.entity_id
_entity_poly.type
_entity_poly.pdbx_seq_one_letter_code
_entity_poly.pdbx_strand_id
1 'polypeptide(L)'
;MDGKRIEGNEVYALVICVSILLFAPIVVSQPIPAEKSKVEAWFNGIIKPVKERGKTLDPELVEAETKPRIIKVIEFDTITKAVESVPSGNAKRVIIYIGPGSYKEKIGIERNKPFITLVGDPKNMPNLTFDGTANLDIHDPSFIELIIRNTAPRPDGKMVGAQTVALRVSGDRSAFYNCRIIGFQDTLCDDKGNHFFKDCHIRGTVDFIFGSGTSLYLNSEIFVEGDPKGDPEMAVITAQARESLSQDTGYSFVHGRITGTAKDEFLGRAWKSSPRVVYSYTEMDEIVHAGGWSSNRQPERDKIQMYGERRNSRYTREILPNGCFHLQQYLINSFIPNLFMRAPYPHITANSSRLVSTSLLGGNN
;
A
#
# COMPACT_ATOMS: atom_id res chain seq x y z
N MET A 1 21.63 -8.40 62.58
CA MET A 1 21.38 -9.21 61.38
C MET A 1 20.49 -8.39 60.46
N ASP A 2 21.13 -7.82 59.46
CA ASP A 2 20.67 -7.43 58.12
C ASP A 2 19.40 -6.59 57.95
N GLY A 3 19.57 -5.28 58.11
CA GLY A 3 18.78 -4.30 57.36
C GLY A 3 19.40 -4.12 55.97
N LYS A 4 18.84 -4.80 54.96
CA LYS A 4 19.23 -4.58 53.55
C LYS A 4 18.85 -3.16 53.15
N ARG A 5 19.88 -2.34 52.96
CA ARG A 5 19.83 -1.02 52.31
C ARG A 5 19.46 -1.27 50.85
N ILE A 6 18.22 -0.94 50.46
CA ILE A 6 17.83 -0.92 49.06
C ILE A 6 18.52 0.28 48.42
N GLU A 7 19.55 0.01 47.63
CA GLU A 7 20.35 1.02 46.94
C GLU A 7 19.50 1.78 45.92
N GLY A 8 19.64 3.11 45.94
CA GLY A 8 18.88 4.08 45.16
C GLY A 8 19.17 4.07 43.65
N ASN A 9 19.44 2.93 43.02
CA ASN A 9 19.55 2.82 41.56
C ASN A 9 18.28 2.25 40.92
N GLU A 10 17.55 1.34 41.58
CA GLU A 10 16.32 0.79 41.01
C GLU A 10 15.17 1.81 40.98
N VAL A 11 15.10 2.70 41.99
CA VAL A 11 14.08 3.75 42.03
C VAL A 11 14.31 4.78 40.91
N TYR A 12 15.57 5.10 40.57
CA TYR A 12 15.87 6.03 39.47
C TYR A 12 15.62 5.38 38.10
N ALA A 13 15.93 4.09 37.92
CA ALA A 13 15.60 3.39 36.67
C ALA A 13 14.08 3.31 36.44
N LEU A 14 13.29 3.06 37.49
CA LEU A 14 11.83 3.00 37.40
C LEU A 14 11.22 4.39 37.14
N VAL A 15 11.74 5.44 37.80
CA VAL A 15 11.27 6.82 37.58
C VAL A 15 11.66 7.33 36.20
N ILE A 16 12.85 6.99 35.67
CA ILE A 16 13.25 7.36 34.30
C ILE A 16 12.41 6.60 33.26
N CYS A 17 12.12 5.31 33.45
CA CYS A 17 11.23 4.55 32.56
C CYS A 17 9.78 5.10 32.56
N VAL A 18 9.26 5.52 33.71
CA VAL A 18 7.92 6.14 33.82
C VAL A 18 7.91 7.57 33.24
N SER A 19 9.01 8.31 33.35
CA SER A 19 9.13 9.68 32.82
C SER A 19 9.31 9.71 31.30
N ILE A 20 10.03 8.73 30.72
CA ILE A 20 10.19 8.60 29.26
C ILE A 20 8.86 8.16 28.61
N LEU A 21 7.97 7.49 29.34
CA LEU A 21 6.62 7.11 28.88
C LEU A 21 5.61 8.27 28.85
N LEU A 22 5.90 9.44 29.43
CA LEU A 22 4.92 10.53 29.60
C LEU A 22 5.02 11.70 28.60
N PHE A 23 5.94 11.64 27.63
CA PHE A 23 6.05 12.68 26.60
C PHE A 23 6.11 12.14 25.16
N ALA A 24 5.69 10.91 24.91
CA ALA A 24 5.19 10.59 23.58
C ALA A 24 3.90 11.41 23.40
N PRO A 25 3.81 12.35 22.43
CA PRO A 25 2.54 13.02 22.18
C PRO A 25 1.50 11.94 21.96
N ILE A 26 0.48 11.91 22.82
CA ILE A 26 -0.69 11.07 22.64
C ILE A 26 -1.34 11.58 21.35
N VAL A 27 -0.96 10.97 20.22
CA VAL A 27 -1.74 11.10 19.00
C VAL A 27 -3.04 10.38 19.32
N VAL A 28 -4.04 11.14 19.79
CA VAL A 28 -5.41 10.65 19.92
C VAL A 28 -5.84 10.31 18.50
N SER A 29 -5.65 9.04 18.14
CA SER A 29 -5.91 8.59 16.79
C SER A 29 -7.40 8.65 16.53
N GLN A 30 -7.77 9.49 15.57
CA GLN A 30 -9.12 9.48 15.05
C GLN A 30 -9.25 8.26 14.12
N PRO A 31 -10.14 7.30 14.41
CA PRO A 31 -10.35 6.14 13.55
C PRO A 31 -10.81 6.59 12.15
N ILE A 32 -10.55 5.76 11.13
CA ILE A 32 -11.09 6.02 9.78
C ILE A 32 -12.62 6.16 9.87
N PRO A 33 -13.21 7.27 9.37
CA PRO A 33 -14.65 7.48 9.42
C PRO A 33 -15.40 6.35 8.71
N ALA A 34 -16.55 5.95 9.26
CA ALA A 34 -17.41 4.96 8.60
C ALA A 34 -18.09 5.51 7.34
N GLU A 35 -18.29 6.82 7.27
CA GLU A 35 -18.94 7.48 6.14
C GLU A 35 -17.90 7.91 5.10
N LYS A 36 -18.01 7.38 3.88
CA LYS A 36 -17.04 7.60 2.79
C LYS A 36 -16.83 9.09 2.47
N SER A 37 -17.90 9.89 2.52
CA SER A 37 -17.87 11.35 2.30
C SER A 37 -16.93 12.10 3.27
N LYS A 38 -16.69 11.55 4.47
CA LYS A 38 -15.84 12.16 5.51
C LYS A 38 -14.38 11.73 5.43
N VAL A 39 -14.06 10.69 4.66
CA VAL A 39 -12.72 10.08 4.60
C VAL A 39 -11.68 11.07 4.10
N GLU A 40 -11.99 11.83 3.04
CA GLU A 40 -11.03 12.79 2.48
C GLU A 40 -10.75 13.95 3.45
N ALA A 41 -11.79 14.46 4.13
CA ALA A 41 -11.62 15.50 5.15
C ALA A 41 -10.81 14.99 6.35
N TRP A 42 -11.10 13.77 6.82
CA TRP A 42 -10.33 13.09 7.89
C TRP A 42 -8.87 12.89 7.49
N PHE A 43 -8.63 12.38 6.28
CA PHE A 43 -7.29 12.12 5.77
C PHE A 43 -6.46 13.41 5.71
N ASN A 44 -7.04 14.49 5.17
CA ASN A 44 -6.40 15.80 5.12
C ASN A 44 -6.19 16.43 6.51
N GLY A 45 -7.02 16.08 7.49
CA GLY A 45 -6.86 16.51 8.88
C GLY A 45 -5.70 15.82 9.61
N ILE A 46 -5.40 14.56 9.28
CA ILE A 46 -4.30 13.77 9.85
C ILE A 46 -2.99 14.04 9.12
N ILE A 47 -3.02 14.03 7.78
CA ILE A 47 -1.83 14.20 6.93
C ILE A 47 -1.63 15.69 6.60
N LYS A 48 -1.14 16.42 7.60
CA LYS A 48 -0.79 17.85 7.46
C LYS A 48 0.59 18.05 6.79
N PRO A 49 0.91 19.25 6.27
CA PRO A 49 2.25 19.56 5.80
C PRO A 49 3.33 19.30 6.86
N VAL A 50 4.54 18.94 6.44
CA VAL A 50 5.68 18.64 7.34
C VAL A 50 5.94 19.78 8.34
N LYS A 51 5.80 21.04 7.89
CA LYS A 51 5.96 22.23 8.76
C LYS A 51 5.00 22.25 9.96
N GLU A 52 3.84 21.63 9.84
CA GLU A 52 2.82 21.56 10.89
C GLU A 52 2.96 20.30 11.78
N ARG A 53 3.66 19.27 11.29
CA ARG A 53 3.86 17.99 11.99
C ARG A 53 5.29 17.76 12.48
N GLY A 54 6.25 18.64 12.18
CA GLY A 54 7.68 18.36 12.35
C GLY A 54 8.13 17.90 13.75
N LYS A 55 7.39 18.23 14.82
CA LYS A 55 7.70 17.77 16.18
C LYS A 55 7.21 16.34 16.50
N THR A 56 6.31 15.79 15.68
CA THR A 56 5.70 14.47 15.86
C THR A 56 6.13 13.47 14.79
N LEU A 57 6.94 13.90 13.82
CA LEU A 57 7.49 13.07 12.75
C LEU A 57 8.86 12.53 13.13
N ASP A 58 9.25 11.44 12.48
CA ASP A 58 10.63 10.97 12.46
C ASP A 58 11.61 12.12 12.10
N PRO A 59 12.62 12.41 12.93
CA PRO A 59 13.62 13.44 12.65
C PRO A 59 14.33 13.29 11.31
N GLU A 60 14.60 12.06 10.84
CA GLU A 60 15.23 11.82 9.53
C GLU A 60 14.29 12.24 8.39
N LEU A 61 12.99 11.99 8.54
CA LEU A 61 12.00 12.44 7.57
C LEU A 61 11.89 13.96 7.55
N VAL A 62 11.87 14.61 8.72
CA VAL A 62 11.86 16.08 8.81
C VAL A 62 13.09 16.67 8.12
N GLU A 63 14.26 16.09 8.40
CA GLU A 63 15.53 16.53 7.81
C GLU A 63 15.56 16.33 6.30
N ALA A 64 15.00 15.23 5.80
CA ALA A 64 14.91 14.94 4.37
C ALA A 64 14.06 15.98 3.62
N GLU A 65 13.04 16.54 4.27
CA GLU A 65 12.08 17.49 3.68
C GLU A 65 12.52 18.96 3.74
N THR A 66 13.61 19.28 4.44
CA THR A 66 14.10 20.67 4.58
C THR A 66 14.46 21.32 3.24
N LYS A 67 14.98 20.54 2.29
CA LYS A 67 15.41 21.04 0.97
C LYS A 67 15.29 19.95 -0.11
N PRO A 68 14.07 19.67 -0.61
CA PRO A 68 13.85 18.68 -1.65
C PRO A 68 14.57 19.04 -2.95
N ARG A 69 15.08 18.02 -3.65
CA ARG A 69 15.74 18.14 -4.94
C ARG A 69 14.82 17.74 -6.09
N ILE A 70 14.72 18.68 -7.02
CA ILE A 70 14.19 18.64 -8.39
C ILE A 70 15.01 17.85 -9.41
N ILE A 71 14.68 16.63 -9.85
CA ILE A 71 15.28 16.07 -11.09
C ILE A 71 14.19 15.65 -12.10
N LYS A 72 14.45 15.84 -13.39
CA LYS A 72 13.50 15.46 -14.45
C LYS A 72 14.12 14.38 -15.31
N VAL A 73 13.37 13.32 -15.61
CA VAL A 73 13.86 12.22 -16.45
C VAL A 73 14.28 12.71 -17.84
N ILE A 74 13.73 13.80 -18.38
CA ILE A 74 14.17 14.37 -19.68
C ILE A 74 15.64 14.86 -19.69
N GLU A 75 16.23 15.11 -18.52
CA GLU A 75 17.65 15.46 -18.37
C GLU A 75 18.54 14.20 -18.36
N PHE A 76 17.92 13.01 -18.39
CA PHE A 76 18.54 11.71 -18.44
C PHE A 76 18.00 10.95 -19.66
N ASP A 77 18.71 9.92 -20.12
CA ASP A 77 18.18 9.09 -21.22
C ASP A 77 17.09 8.11 -20.72
N THR A 78 17.09 7.79 -19.42
CA THR A 78 16.27 6.72 -18.84
C THR A 78 15.86 7.03 -17.39
N ILE A 79 14.80 6.38 -16.90
CA ILE A 79 14.41 6.48 -15.48
C ILE A 79 15.50 5.88 -14.59
N THR A 80 16.10 4.77 -15.02
CA THR A 80 17.19 4.10 -14.30
C THR A 80 18.37 5.04 -14.05
N LYS A 81 18.81 5.78 -15.08
CA LYS A 81 19.90 6.78 -14.95
C LYS A 81 19.54 7.91 -13.98
N ALA A 82 18.28 8.36 -13.99
CA ALA A 82 17.83 9.37 -13.04
C ALA A 82 17.88 8.86 -11.59
N VAL A 83 17.47 7.61 -11.33
CA VAL A 83 17.58 6.96 -10.01
C VAL A 83 19.05 6.78 -9.60
N GLU A 84 19.90 6.30 -10.50
CA GLU A 84 21.34 6.09 -10.25
C GLU A 84 22.08 7.39 -9.90
N SER A 85 21.62 8.53 -10.41
CA SER A 85 22.17 9.86 -10.10
C SER A 85 22.00 10.28 -8.64
N VAL A 86 21.09 9.64 -7.90
CA VAL A 86 20.91 9.85 -6.46
C VAL A 86 22.04 9.13 -5.71
N PRO A 87 22.84 9.82 -4.87
CA PRO A 87 23.96 9.19 -4.17
C PRO A 87 23.46 8.16 -3.15
N SER A 88 24.27 7.13 -2.89
CA SER A 88 24.05 6.25 -1.74
C SER A 88 24.18 7.03 -0.43
N GLY A 89 23.38 6.67 0.58
CA GLY A 89 23.25 7.41 1.83
C GLY A 89 22.49 8.73 1.69
N ASN A 90 21.69 8.89 0.63
CA ASN A 90 20.92 10.12 0.40
C ASN A 90 20.05 10.48 1.61
N ALA A 91 20.26 11.66 2.18
CA ALA A 91 19.54 12.13 3.37
C ALA A 91 18.49 13.21 3.04
N LYS A 92 18.24 13.50 1.76
CA LYS A 92 17.35 14.57 1.30
C LYS A 92 16.31 14.04 0.33
N ARG A 93 15.07 14.52 0.39
CA ARG A 93 14.03 14.17 -0.57
C ARG A 93 14.53 14.45 -2.00
N VAL A 94 14.54 13.43 -2.85
CA VAL A 94 14.76 13.59 -4.29
C VAL A 94 13.48 13.23 -5.02
N ILE A 95 12.97 14.17 -5.79
CA ILE A 95 11.78 14.00 -6.62
C ILE A 95 12.24 13.84 -8.05
N ILE A 96 11.89 12.71 -8.63
CA ILE A 96 12.17 12.35 -10.01
C ILE A 96 10.87 12.52 -10.79
N TYR A 97 10.79 13.60 -11.56
CA TYR A 97 9.66 13.88 -12.42
C TYR A 97 9.79 13.11 -13.73
N ILE A 98 8.79 12.30 -14.03
CA ILE A 98 8.70 11.46 -15.23
C ILE A 98 7.66 12.09 -16.15
N GLY A 99 8.11 12.56 -17.32
CA GLY A 99 7.21 13.12 -18.33
C GLY A 99 6.28 12.06 -18.94
N PRO A 100 5.22 12.46 -19.65
CA PRO A 100 4.35 11.53 -20.35
C PRO A 100 5.13 10.63 -21.32
N GLY A 101 4.81 9.34 -21.34
CA GLY A 101 5.46 8.38 -22.24
C GLY A 101 5.32 6.95 -21.76
N SER A 102 5.78 6.00 -22.59
CA SER A 102 5.97 4.61 -22.19
C SER A 102 7.45 4.32 -22.03
N TYR A 103 7.83 3.82 -20.86
CA TYR A 103 9.20 3.55 -20.46
C TYR A 103 9.34 2.05 -20.24
N LYS A 104 10.06 1.37 -21.13
CA LYS A 104 10.30 -0.08 -21.00
C LYS A 104 11.63 -0.32 -20.30
N GLU A 105 11.59 -0.39 -18.97
CA GLU A 105 12.77 -0.47 -18.12
C GLU A 105 12.49 -1.33 -16.87
N LYS A 106 13.51 -2.06 -16.42
CA LYS A 106 13.48 -2.70 -15.09
C LYS A 106 14.06 -1.72 -14.05
N ILE A 107 13.20 -0.98 -13.38
CA ILE A 107 13.59 0.12 -12.46
C ILE A 107 13.76 -0.39 -11.03
N GLY A 108 14.98 -0.40 -10.50
CA GLY A 108 15.26 -0.72 -9.09
C GLY A 108 15.59 0.53 -8.27
N ILE A 109 15.15 0.59 -7.02
CA ILE A 109 15.61 1.58 -6.03
C ILE A 109 16.25 0.83 -4.88
N GLU A 110 17.57 0.98 -4.77
CA GLU A 110 18.38 0.31 -3.74
C GLU A 110 18.07 0.84 -2.34
N ARG A 111 18.16 -0.05 -1.34
CA ARG A 111 17.96 0.27 0.10
C ARG A 111 18.84 1.42 0.60
N ASN A 112 20.04 1.57 0.04
CA ASN A 112 20.98 2.62 0.41
C ASN A 112 20.63 4.00 -0.21
N LYS A 113 19.55 4.13 -1.00
CA LYS A 113 19.10 5.39 -1.62
C LYS A 113 17.70 5.79 -1.12
N PRO A 114 17.52 6.08 0.18
CA PRO A 114 16.20 6.41 0.72
C PRO A 114 15.71 7.78 0.23
N PHE A 115 14.43 8.08 0.51
CA PHE A 115 13.77 9.37 0.22
C PHE A 115 13.66 9.73 -1.27
N ILE A 116 13.56 8.72 -2.15
CA ILE A 116 13.25 8.92 -3.58
C ILE A 116 11.74 8.94 -3.79
N THR A 117 11.27 9.88 -4.60
CA THR A 117 9.87 9.97 -5.05
C THR A 117 9.82 10.01 -6.56
N LEU A 118 9.10 9.08 -7.18
CA LEU A 118 8.79 9.12 -8.61
C LEU A 118 7.42 9.78 -8.80
N VAL A 119 7.34 10.80 -9.66
CA VAL A 119 6.12 11.59 -9.88
C VAL A 119 5.82 11.73 -11.36
N GLY A 120 4.60 11.41 -11.77
CA GLY A 120 4.07 11.66 -13.10
C GLY A 120 3.09 12.83 -13.16
N ASP A 121 2.52 13.08 -14.35
CA ASP A 121 1.40 14.01 -14.55
C ASP A 121 0.07 13.24 -14.44
N PRO A 122 -0.87 13.61 -13.55
CA PRO A 122 -2.17 12.94 -13.42
C PRO A 122 -2.98 12.93 -14.72
N LYS A 123 -2.80 13.93 -15.60
CA LYS A 123 -3.53 14.01 -16.89
C LYS A 123 -2.96 13.06 -17.93
N ASN A 124 -1.68 12.75 -17.83
CA ASN A 124 -0.93 11.95 -18.79
C ASN A 124 0.10 11.10 -18.04
N MET A 125 -0.39 10.17 -17.22
CA MET A 125 0.48 9.37 -16.37
C MET A 125 1.46 8.56 -17.23
N PRO A 126 2.77 8.60 -16.92
CA PRO A 126 3.75 7.78 -17.60
C PRO A 126 3.49 6.29 -17.32
N ASN A 127 3.80 5.47 -18.33
CA ASN A 127 3.58 4.03 -18.32
C ASN A 127 4.92 3.30 -18.22
N LEU A 128 5.24 2.86 -17.01
CA LEU A 128 6.43 2.11 -16.65
C LEU A 128 6.13 0.63 -16.93
N THR A 129 6.82 0.05 -17.91
CA THR A 129 6.55 -1.29 -18.43
C THR A 129 7.76 -2.20 -18.34
N PHE A 130 7.51 -3.48 -18.07
CA PHE A 130 8.50 -4.54 -18.13
C PHE A 130 7.80 -5.86 -18.50
N ASP A 131 8.47 -6.75 -19.24
CA ASP A 131 7.89 -8.00 -19.78
C ASP A 131 8.60 -9.27 -19.30
N GLY A 132 9.28 -9.23 -18.16
CA GLY A 132 9.91 -10.40 -17.55
C GLY A 132 9.25 -10.87 -16.25
N THR A 133 9.66 -12.04 -15.79
CA THR A 133 9.40 -12.57 -14.44
C THR A 133 10.23 -11.77 -13.45
N ALA A 134 9.66 -10.73 -12.82
CA ALA A 134 10.45 -9.76 -12.07
C ALA A 134 10.62 -10.14 -10.59
N ASN A 135 11.86 -10.36 -10.17
CA ASN A 135 12.35 -9.93 -8.86
C ASN A 135 12.77 -8.45 -9.01
N LEU A 136 11.91 -7.51 -8.61
CA LEU A 136 12.19 -6.08 -8.62
C LEU A 136 12.14 -5.52 -7.20
N ASP A 137 13.28 -5.44 -6.51
CA ASP A 137 13.28 -4.99 -5.12
C ASP A 137 13.37 -3.47 -5.09
N ILE A 138 12.24 -2.82 -4.84
CA ILE A 138 12.19 -1.39 -4.60
C ILE A 138 12.13 -1.16 -3.08
N HIS A 139 13.04 -0.30 -2.59
CA HIS A 139 13.13 0.05 -1.17
C HIS A 139 12.79 1.52 -0.92
N ASP A 140 11.88 1.72 0.04
CA ASP A 140 11.42 3.01 0.58
C ASP A 140 10.93 4.06 -0.46
N PRO A 141 10.26 3.67 -1.56
CA PRO A 141 9.83 4.63 -2.56
C PRO A 141 8.58 5.40 -2.15
N SER A 142 8.40 6.56 -2.77
CA SER A 142 7.08 7.15 -2.96
C SER A 142 6.75 7.21 -4.46
N PHE A 143 5.61 6.67 -4.88
CA PHE A 143 5.11 6.73 -6.26
C PHE A 143 3.83 7.57 -6.31
N ILE A 144 3.74 8.49 -7.25
CA ILE A 144 2.63 9.44 -7.37
C ILE A 144 2.28 9.59 -8.85
N GLU A 145 1.04 9.26 -9.23
CA GLU A 145 0.52 9.46 -10.59
C GLU A 145 1.28 8.65 -11.66
N LEU A 146 1.45 7.34 -11.44
CA LEU A 146 2.22 6.45 -12.31
C LEU A 146 1.41 5.21 -12.70
N ILE A 147 1.59 4.75 -13.94
CA ILE A 147 1.13 3.43 -14.38
C ILE A 147 2.34 2.49 -14.33
N ILE A 148 2.22 1.41 -13.57
CA ILE A 148 3.25 0.38 -13.42
C ILE A 148 2.64 -0.91 -13.95
N ARG A 149 3.18 -1.43 -15.05
CA ARG A 149 2.57 -2.56 -15.77
C ARG A 149 3.58 -3.64 -16.10
N ASN A 150 3.26 -4.87 -15.74
CA ASN A 150 3.90 -6.02 -16.38
C ASN A 150 3.18 -6.30 -17.71
N THR A 151 3.92 -6.33 -18.81
CA THR A 151 3.40 -6.54 -20.17
C THR A 151 3.65 -7.96 -20.69
N ALA A 152 4.13 -8.87 -19.85
CA ALA A 152 4.23 -10.28 -20.19
C ALA A 152 2.84 -10.86 -20.54
N PRO A 153 2.76 -11.87 -21.41
CA PRO A 153 1.50 -12.53 -21.74
C PRO A 153 0.81 -13.09 -20.50
N ARG A 154 -0.53 -13.15 -20.54
CA ARG A 154 -1.31 -13.85 -19.51
C ARG A 154 -0.77 -15.28 -19.36
N PRO A 155 -0.46 -15.74 -18.14
CA PRO A 155 -0.07 -17.12 -17.90
C PRO A 155 -1.14 -18.09 -18.42
N ASP A 156 -0.71 -19.17 -19.07
CA ASP A 156 -1.59 -20.18 -19.67
C ASP A 156 -1.90 -21.35 -18.72
N GLY A 157 -1.47 -21.25 -17.46
CA GLY A 157 -1.60 -22.28 -16.43
C GLY A 157 -0.66 -23.50 -16.61
N LYS A 158 0.12 -23.56 -17.70
CA LYS A 158 0.95 -24.72 -18.04
C LYS A 158 2.41 -24.51 -17.71
N MET A 159 2.90 -23.29 -17.86
CA MET A 159 4.30 -22.96 -17.61
C MET A 159 4.56 -22.75 -16.10
N VAL A 160 5.42 -23.59 -15.53
CA VAL A 160 5.95 -23.37 -14.17
C VAL A 160 6.81 -22.10 -14.18
N GLY A 161 6.61 -21.20 -13.22
CA GLY A 161 7.40 -19.97 -13.12
C GLY A 161 6.85 -18.78 -13.92
N ALA A 162 5.59 -18.84 -14.39
CA ALA A 162 4.96 -17.79 -15.19
C ALA A 162 4.51 -16.54 -14.39
N GLN A 163 5.02 -16.32 -13.18
CA GLN A 163 4.65 -15.16 -12.36
C GLN A 163 5.10 -13.84 -13.02
N THR A 164 4.20 -12.86 -13.08
CA THR A 164 4.41 -11.60 -13.82
C THR A 164 4.28 -10.39 -12.89
N VAL A 165 5.22 -10.26 -11.94
CA VAL A 165 5.25 -9.15 -11.00
C VAL A 165 5.42 -7.81 -11.74
N ALA A 166 4.48 -6.89 -11.55
CA ALA A 166 4.56 -5.52 -12.04
C ALA A 166 5.31 -4.63 -11.06
N LEU A 167 5.09 -4.82 -9.76
CA LEU A 167 5.73 -4.08 -8.70
C LEU A 167 6.04 -5.01 -7.52
N ARG A 168 7.28 -4.95 -7.02
CA ARG A 168 7.63 -5.50 -5.71
C ARG A 168 8.14 -4.39 -4.79
N VAL A 169 7.62 -4.36 -3.57
CA VAL A 169 7.94 -3.34 -2.56
C VAL A 169 8.44 -4.05 -1.31
N SER A 170 9.70 -3.81 -0.95
CA SER A 170 10.40 -4.52 0.14
C SER A 170 11.08 -3.56 1.13
N GLY A 171 10.81 -2.26 1.01
CA GLY A 171 11.31 -1.22 1.91
C GLY A 171 10.19 -0.60 2.74
N ASP A 172 10.58 -0.06 3.89
CA ASP A 172 9.64 0.50 4.85
C ASP A 172 9.20 1.91 4.46
N ARG A 173 8.03 2.34 4.94
CA ARG A 173 7.50 3.71 4.72
C ARG A 173 7.27 4.05 3.25
N SER A 174 6.84 3.06 2.49
CA SER A 174 6.53 3.23 1.07
C SER A 174 5.10 3.74 0.85
N ALA A 175 4.93 4.58 -0.16
CA ALA A 175 3.74 5.40 -0.34
C ALA A 175 3.32 5.45 -1.82
N PHE A 176 2.06 5.16 -2.12
CA PHE A 176 1.52 5.14 -3.49
C PHE A 176 0.24 5.95 -3.55
N TYR A 177 0.20 6.98 -4.42
CA TYR A 177 -1.01 7.75 -4.70
C TYR A 177 -1.40 7.71 -6.15
N ASN A 178 -2.69 7.46 -6.37
CA ASN A 178 -3.30 7.50 -7.70
C ASN A 178 -2.46 6.73 -8.74
N CYS A 179 -1.90 5.59 -8.30
CA CYS A 179 -1.08 4.73 -9.14
C CYS A 179 -1.95 3.62 -9.73
N ARG A 180 -1.61 3.18 -10.94
CA ARG A 180 -2.23 2.02 -11.57
C ARG A 180 -1.21 0.89 -11.64
N ILE A 181 -1.42 -0.18 -10.89
CA ILE A 181 -0.53 -1.34 -10.85
C ILE A 181 -1.23 -2.50 -11.58
N ILE A 182 -0.68 -2.93 -12.71
CA ILE A 182 -1.39 -3.76 -13.69
C ILE A 182 -0.56 -4.98 -14.06
N GLY A 183 -1.14 -6.16 -13.94
CA GLY A 183 -0.55 -7.43 -14.35
C GLY A 183 -1.61 -8.53 -14.43
N PHE A 184 -1.16 -9.79 -14.35
CA PHE A 184 -2.02 -10.96 -14.26
C PHE A 184 -1.78 -11.68 -12.93
N GLN A 185 -1.01 -12.77 -12.95
CA GLN A 185 -0.62 -13.48 -11.75
C GLN A 185 0.52 -12.72 -11.05
N ASP A 186 0.41 -12.60 -9.72
CA ASP A 186 1.42 -12.00 -8.85
C ASP A 186 1.72 -10.52 -9.17
N THR A 187 0.72 -9.74 -9.60
CA THR A 187 0.89 -8.32 -10.02
C THR A 187 1.68 -7.46 -9.02
N LEU A 188 1.29 -7.47 -7.75
CA LEU A 188 1.88 -6.66 -6.67
C LEU A 188 2.45 -7.58 -5.58
N CYS A 189 3.77 -7.64 -5.50
CA CYS A 189 4.48 -8.24 -4.38
C CYS A 189 4.67 -7.18 -3.27
N ASP A 190 3.66 -7.08 -2.41
CA ASP A 190 3.68 -6.32 -1.17
C ASP A 190 4.45 -7.12 -0.09
N ASP A 191 5.77 -7.18 -0.27
CA ASP A 191 6.67 -8.17 0.31
C ASP A 191 6.92 -7.97 1.81
N LYS A 192 7.48 -6.82 2.20
CA LYS A 192 7.80 -6.52 3.60
C LYS A 192 7.96 -5.02 3.83
N GLY A 193 7.74 -4.60 5.07
CA GLY A 193 7.74 -3.19 5.46
C GLY A 193 6.32 -2.67 5.59
N ASN A 194 6.20 -1.40 5.97
CA ASN A 194 4.91 -0.73 6.04
C ASN A 194 4.64 0.04 4.75
N HIS A 195 3.48 -0.17 4.13
CA HIS A 195 3.13 0.46 2.86
C HIS A 195 1.73 1.09 2.87
N PHE A 196 1.55 2.17 2.12
CA PHE A 196 0.26 2.84 2.01
C PHE A 196 -0.09 3.13 0.57
N PHE A 197 -1.28 2.66 0.16
CA PHE A 197 -1.85 2.84 -1.16
C PHE A 197 -3.13 3.64 -1.01
N LYS A 198 -3.17 4.84 -1.60
CA LYS A 198 -4.38 5.68 -1.60
C LYS A 198 -4.80 6.00 -3.02
N ASP A 199 -6.10 5.87 -3.29
CA ASP A 199 -6.69 6.16 -4.60
C ASP A 199 -6.06 5.34 -5.74
N CYS A 200 -5.48 4.17 -5.45
CA CYS A 200 -4.81 3.35 -6.44
C CYS A 200 -5.78 2.43 -7.17
N HIS A 201 -5.39 1.99 -8.36
CA HIS A 201 -6.08 0.94 -9.12
C HIS A 201 -5.14 -0.26 -9.29
N ILE A 202 -5.51 -1.43 -8.77
CA ILE A 202 -4.70 -2.65 -8.83
C ILE A 202 -5.46 -3.70 -9.63
N ARG A 203 -4.84 -4.26 -10.68
CA ARG A 203 -5.45 -5.26 -11.56
C ARG A 203 -4.64 -6.54 -11.65
N GLY A 204 -5.29 -7.68 -11.55
CA GLY A 204 -4.66 -8.98 -11.74
C GLY A 204 -5.66 -10.14 -11.73
N THR A 205 -5.13 -11.37 -11.68
CA THR A 205 -5.89 -12.62 -11.75
C THR A 205 -5.74 -13.45 -10.48
N VAL A 206 -4.59 -14.09 -10.30
CA VAL A 206 -4.29 -15.02 -9.20
C VAL A 206 -3.21 -14.42 -8.32
N ASP A 207 -3.43 -14.44 -7.00
CA ASP A 207 -2.50 -13.97 -5.97
C ASP A 207 -1.92 -12.58 -6.25
N PHE A 208 -2.71 -11.73 -6.90
CA PHE A 208 -2.15 -10.54 -7.53
C PHE A 208 -1.81 -9.43 -6.53
N ILE A 209 -2.14 -9.60 -5.25
CA ILE A 209 -1.58 -8.87 -4.11
C ILE A 209 -1.05 -9.90 -3.10
N PHE A 210 0.27 -10.03 -2.98
CA PHE A 210 0.89 -11.08 -2.17
C PHE A 210 2.16 -10.62 -1.45
N GLY A 211 2.58 -11.37 -0.44
CA GLY A 211 3.73 -11.04 0.40
C GLY A 211 3.38 -10.91 1.89
N SER A 212 4.29 -10.36 2.68
CA SER A 212 4.17 -10.21 4.14
C SER A 212 4.28 -8.74 4.60
N GLY A 213 3.93 -7.78 3.75
CA GLY A 213 3.85 -6.38 4.12
C GLY A 213 2.81 -6.07 5.22
N THR A 214 2.93 -4.88 5.79
CA THR A 214 1.97 -4.28 6.72
C THR A 214 1.35 -3.07 6.01
N SER A 215 0.20 -3.27 5.39
CA SER A 215 -0.25 -2.33 4.35
C SER A 215 -1.69 -1.87 4.52
N LEU A 216 -1.91 -0.58 4.26
CA LEU A 216 -3.22 0.03 4.18
C LEU A 216 -3.54 0.45 2.73
N TYR A 217 -4.63 -0.08 2.20
CA TYR A 217 -5.20 0.25 0.91
C TYR A 217 -6.46 1.09 1.14
N LEU A 218 -6.33 2.41 1.04
CA LEU A 218 -7.42 3.37 1.30
C LEU A 218 -8.03 3.87 -0.01
N ASN A 219 -9.35 3.78 -0.13
CA ASN A 219 -10.10 4.30 -1.29
C ASN A 219 -9.54 3.82 -2.64
N SER A 220 -9.04 2.58 -2.69
CA SER A 220 -8.43 2.00 -3.89
C SER A 220 -9.39 1.04 -4.59
N GLU A 221 -9.30 0.96 -5.91
CA GLU A 221 -10.03 0.01 -6.75
C GLU A 221 -9.19 -1.24 -6.99
N ILE A 222 -9.79 -2.39 -6.75
CA ILE A 222 -9.24 -3.71 -7.01
C ILE A 222 -10.03 -4.31 -8.19
N PHE A 223 -9.40 -4.46 -9.34
CA PHE A 223 -10.03 -4.98 -10.54
C PHE A 223 -9.58 -6.42 -10.81
N VAL A 224 -10.51 -7.36 -10.72
CA VAL A 224 -10.26 -8.79 -10.90
C VAL A 224 -10.49 -9.19 -12.35
N GLU A 225 -9.40 -9.54 -13.04
CA GLU A 225 -9.42 -9.91 -14.44
C GLU A 225 -9.90 -11.37 -14.60
N GLY A 226 -11.04 -11.56 -15.28
CA GLY A 226 -11.53 -12.90 -15.63
C GLY A 226 -10.72 -13.55 -16.76
N ASP A 227 -10.86 -14.86 -16.94
CA ASP A 227 -10.36 -15.50 -18.15
C ASP A 227 -11.25 -15.12 -19.35
N PRO A 228 -10.68 -14.60 -20.46
CA PRO A 228 -11.47 -14.27 -21.66
C PRO A 228 -12.23 -15.46 -22.25
N LYS A 229 -11.80 -16.70 -21.99
CA LYS A 229 -12.46 -17.94 -22.43
C LYS A 229 -13.55 -18.41 -21.46
N GLY A 230 -13.73 -17.72 -20.33
CA GLY A 230 -14.71 -18.07 -19.30
C GLY A 230 -14.34 -19.30 -18.48
N ASP A 231 -13.07 -19.72 -18.50
CA ASP A 231 -12.57 -20.79 -17.63
C ASP A 231 -12.65 -20.33 -16.17
N PRO A 232 -13.29 -21.10 -15.26
CA PRO A 232 -13.40 -20.77 -13.85
C PRO A 232 -12.08 -20.94 -13.08
N GLU A 233 -10.92 -20.70 -13.70
CA GLU A 233 -9.66 -20.68 -12.97
C GLU A 233 -9.77 -19.70 -11.79
N MET A 234 -9.34 -20.17 -10.63
CA MET A 234 -9.50 -19.48 -9.36
C MET A 234 -8.78 -18.13 -9.40
N ALA A 235 -9.52 -17.04 -9.59
CA ALA A 235 -9.02 -15.71 -9.32
C ALA A 235 -8.96 -15.49 -7.80
N VAL A 236 -7.85 -14.96 -7.32
CA VAL A 236 -7.60 -14.73 -5.89
C VAL A 236 -6.95 -13.38 -5.73
N ILE A 237 -7.58 -12.51 -4.95
CA ILE A 237 -7.06 -11.16 -4.75
C ILE A 237 -5.80 -11.19 -3.90
N THR A 238 -5.88 -11.82 -2.72
CA THR A 238 -4.77 -11.78 -1.75
C THR A 238 -4.16 -13.14 -1.45
N ALA A 239 -2.84 -13.18 -1.39
CA ALA A 239 -2.06 -14.30 -0.85
C ALA A 239 -1.10 -13.76 0.21
N GLN A 240 -1.63 -13.47 1.39
CA GLN A 240 -0.84 -12.88 2.48
C GLN A 240 0.01 -13.95 3.19
N ALA A 241 1.28 -13.62 3.45
CA ALA A 241 2.33 -14.56 3.77
C ALA A 241 2.75 -14.57 5.25
N ARG A 242 1.91 -14.09 6.17
CA ARG A 242 2.18 -14.14 7.60
C ARG A 242 2.23 -15.58 8.08
N GLU A 243 3.27 -15.92 8.83
CA GLU A 243 3.56 -17.29 9.28
C GLU A 243 3.19 -17.54 10.74
N SER A 244 3.23 -16.51 11.61
CA SER A 244 2.90 -16.65 13.03
C SER A 244 1.95 -15.57 13.56
N LEU A 245 1.33 -15.80 14.72
CA LEU A 245 0.50 -14.81 15.43
C LEU A 245 1.31 -13.65 16.03
N SER A 246 2.63 -13.83 16.21
CA SER A 246 3.52 -12.80 16.76
C SER A 246 3.98 -11.77 15.73
N GLN A 247 3.84 -12.06 14.44
CA GLN A 247 4.14 -11.12 13.36
C GLN A 247 3.03 -10.09 13.23
N ASP A 248 3.38 -8.80 13.32
CA ASP A 248 2.43 -7.71 13.13
C ASP A 248 2.32 -7.28 11.65
N THR A 249 2.16 -8.26 10.76
CA THR A 249 1.99 -8.06 9.30
C THR A 249 0.57 -8.36 8.84
N GLY A 250 0.16 -7.81 7.71
CA GLY A 250 -1.19 -7.99 7.18
C GLY A 250 -1.65 -6.86 6.28
N TYR A 251 -2.75 -7.09 5.58
CA TYR A 251 -3.34 -6.12 4.66
C TYR A 251 -4.68 -5.61 5.19
N SER A 252 -4.90 -4.30 5.09
CA SER A 252 -6.17 -3.66 5.41
C SER A 252 -6.67 -2.85 4.22
N PHE A 253 -7.82 -3.22 3.68
CA PHE A 253 -8.52 -2.52 2.61
C PHE A 253 -9.68 -1.73 3.20
N VAL A 254 -9.76 -0.44 2.91
CA VAL A 254 -10.74 0.46 3.53
C VAL A 254 -11.34 1.43 2.53
N HIS A 255 -12.68 1.52 2.46
CA HIS A 255 -13.42 2.40 1.52
C HIS A 255 -13.14 2.16 0.03
N GLY A 256 -12.54 1.02 -0.30
CA GLY A 256 -12.22 0.63 -1.66
C GLY A 256 -13.42 0.07 -2.43
N ARG A 257 -13.13 -0.44 -3.63
CA ARG A 257 -14.08 -1.17 -4.48
C ARG A 257 -13.43 -2.42 -5.04
N ILE A 258 -14.15 -3.53 -5.08
CA ILE A 258 -13.79 -4.75 -5.79
C ILE A 258 -14.73 -4.88 -6.98
N THR A 259 -14.17 -4.80 -8.17
CA THR A 259 -14.87 -4.87 -9.46
C THR A 259 -14.15 -5.87 -10.35
N GLY A 260 -14.73 -6.23 -11.50
CA GLY A 260 -14.01 -7.09 -12.42
C GLY A 260 -14.89 -7.83 -13.42
N THR A 261 -14.24 -8.72 -14.15
CA THR A 261 -14.85 -9.61 -15.16
C THR A 261 -14.70 -11.08 -14.80
N ALA A 262 -13.96 -11.38 -13.72
CA ALA A 262 -13.88 -12.71 -13.17
C ALA A 262 -15.24 -13.20 -12.68
N LYS A 263 -15.35 -14.51 -12.53
CA LYS A 263 -16.51 -15.15 -11.91
C LYS A 263 -15.98 -15.94 -10.73
N ASP A 264 -16.64 -15.80 -9.59
CA ASP A 264 -16.41 -16.64 -8.42
C ASP A 264 -14.99 -16.50 -7.84
N GLU A 265 -14.51 -15.27 -7.68
CA GLU A 265 -13.18 -15.03 -7.11
C GLU A 265 -13.15 -15.02 -5.58
N PHE A 266 -11.97 -15.32 -5.02
CA PHE A 266 -11.74 -15.25 -3.59
C PHE A 266 -11.08 -13.92 -3.18
N LEU A 267 -11.53 -13.34 -2.08
CA LEU A 267 -10.91 -12.19 -1.41
C LEU A 267 -9.47 -12.48 -0.97
N GLY A 268 -9.19 -13.75 -0.68
CA GLY A 268 -7.84 -14.22 -0.40
C GLY A 268 -7.74 -15.72 -0.18
N ARG A 269 -6.51 -16.23 -0.21
CA ARG A 269 -6.17 -17.59 0.16
C ARG A 269 -5.03 -17.66 1.16
N ALA A 270 -5.05 -18.71 2.00
CA ALA A 270 -4.03 -18.91 3.02
C ALA A 270 -2.71 -19.42 2.41
N TRP A 271 -1.89 -18.52 1.86
CA TRP A 271 -0.59 -18.88 1.29
C TRP A 271 0.35 -19.45 2.37
N LYS A 272 0.43 -18.78 3.51
CA LYS A 272 1.21 -19.20 4.68
C LYS A 272 0.30 -19.59 5.85
N SER A 273 0.89 -19.92 7.00
CA SER A 273 0.21 -20.57 8.13
C SER A 273 -0.72 -19.65 8.93
N SER A 274 -0.53 -18.33 8.90
CA SER A 274 -1.29 -17.39 9.74
C SER A 274 -1.67 -16.09 9.00
N PRO A 275 -2.23 -16.15 7.78
CA PRO A 275 -2.46 -14.97 6.95
C PRO A 275 -3.40 -13.96 7.64
N ARG A 276 -3.20 -12.66 7.40
CA ARG A 276 -4.08 -11.61 7.94
C ARG A 276 -4.48 -10.59 6.88
N VAL A 277 -5.78 -10.53 6.59
CA VAL A 277 -6.36 -9.62 5.59
C VAL A 277 -7.71 -9.13 6.09
N VAL A 278 -7.97 -7.83 5.95
CA VAL A 278 -9.21 -7.19 6.41
C VAL A 278 -9.78 -6.30 5.33
N TYR A 279 -11.07 -6.45 5.01
CA TYR A 279 -11.83 -5.53 4.15
C TYR A 279 -12.88 -4.78 4.97
N SER A 280 -12.82 -3.45 4.97
CA SER A 280 -13.74 -2.57 5.73
C SER A 280 -14.38 -1.54 4.81
N TYR A 281 -15.69 -1.33 4.90
CA TYR A 281 -16.42 -0.33 4.11
C TYR A 281 -16.18 -0.46 2.59
N THR A 282 -15.90 -1.66 2.11
CA THR A 282 -15.52 -1.93 0.73
C THR A 282 -16.76 -2.28 -0.07
N GLU A 283 -16.95 -1.62 -1.20
CA GLU A 283 -17.99 -2.00 -2.16
C GLU A 283 -17.50 -3.22 -2.96
N MET A 284 -18.32 -4.24 -3.12
CA MET A 284 -17.96 -5.48 -3.81
C MET A 284 -19.04 -5.84 -4.83
N ASP A 285 -18.61 -6.00 -6.08
CA ASP A 285 -19.46 -6.47 -7.18
C ASP A 285 -19.86 -7.94 -7.00
N GLU A 286 -20.73 -8.44 -7.89
CA GLU A 286 -21.32 -9.79 -7.77
C GLU A 286 -20.36 -10.94 -8.05
N ILE A 287 -19.13 -10.60 -8.41
CA ILE A 287 -18.09 -11.52 -8.83
C ILE A 287 -17.52 -12.33 -7.64
N VAL A 288 -17.57 -11.76 -6.42
CA VAL A 288 -16.97 -12.37 -5.21
C VAL A 288 -17.68 -13.69 -4.86
N HIS A 289 -16.88 -14.75 -4.75
CA HIS A 289 -17.28 -16.09 -4.32
C HIS A 289 -18.05 -16.03 -3.00
N ALA A 290 -19.17 -16.76 -2.89
CA ALA A 290 -20.08 -16.68 -1.73
C ALA A 290 -19.41 -17.03 -0.37
N GLY A 291 -18.41 -17.89 -0.40
CA GLY A 291 -17.57 -18.22 0.77
C GLY A 291 -16.48 -17.19 1.12
N GLY A 292 -16.20 -16.22 0.25
CA GLY A 292 -15.22 -15.13 0.41
C GLY A 292 -13.76 -15.56 0.40
N TRP A 293 -13.40 -16.62 1.10
CA TRP A 293 -12.02 -16.98 1.43
C TRP A 293 -11.72 -18.45 1.10
N SER A 294 -10.47 -18.73 0.75
CA SER A 294 -9.99 -20.08 0.46
C SER A 294 -8.92 -20.52 1.46
N SER A 295 -9.08 -21.71 2.04
CA SER A 295 -8.06 -22.32 2.90
C SER A 295 -6.84 -22.84 2.12
N ASN A 296 -6.81 -22.64 0.80
CA ASN A 296 -5.75 -23.15 -0.09
C ASN A 296 -5.54 -24.68 0.04
N ARG A 297 -6.64 -25.43 0.25
CA ARG A 297 -6.67 -26.89 0.51
C ARG A 297 -5.94 -27.30 1.81
N GLN A 298 -5.83 -26.37 2.76
CA GLN A 298 -5.17 -26.54 4.06
C GLN A 298 -6.16 -26.19 5.18
N PRO A 299 -7.17 -27.05 5.43
CA PRO A 299 -8.27 -26.75 6.36
C PRO A 299 -7.82 -26.52 7.81
N GLU A 300 -6.63 -26.98 8.18
CA GLU A 300 -6.04 -26.71 9.51
C GLU A 300 -5.75 -25.22 9.74
N ARG A 301 -5.58 -24.43 8.66
CA ARG A 301 -5.31 -22.99 8.72
C ARG A 301 -6.55 -22.17 9.04
N ASP A 302 -7.75 -22.71 8.86
CA ASP A 302 -9.01 -22.01 9.12
C ASP A 302 -9.15 -21.56 10.59
N LYS A 303 -8.47 -22.25 11.51
CA LYS A 303 -8.45 -21.92 12.95
C LYS A 303 -7.48 -20.78 13.30
N ILE A 304 -6.57 -20.41 12.39
CA ILE A 304 -5.43 -19.54 12.64
C ILE A 304 -5.49 -18.28 11.78
N GLN A 305 -6.00 -18.38 10.56
CA GLN A 305 -6.14 -17.26 9.64
C GLN A 305 -6.98 -16.13 10.25
N MET A 306 -6.56 -14.91 9.98
CA MET A 306 -7.21 -13.69 10.45
C MET A 306 -7.80 -12.94 9.25
N TYR A 307 -8.87 -13.51 8.72
CA TYR A 307 -9.66 -12.89 7.68
C TYR A 307 -10.83 -12.14 8.30
N GLY A 308 -10.99 -10.89 7.88
CA GLY A 308 -11.98 -9.98 8.45
C GLY A 308 -12.73 -9.17 7.42
N GLU A 309 -14.01 -8.96 7.68
CA GLU A 309 -14.91 -8.16 6.86
C GLU A 309 -15.79 -7.29 7.74
N ARG A 310 -15.93 -6.01 7.39
CA ARG A 310 -16.74 -5.06 8.16
C ARG A 310 -17.50 -4.12 7.25
N ARG A 311 -18.84 -4.17 7.30
CA ARG A 311 -19.73 -3.23 6.61
C ARG A 311 -19.42 -3.05 5.12
N ASN A 312 -19.14 -4.17 4.42
CA ASN A 312 -18.99 -4.22 2.97
C ASN A 312 -20.37 -4.27 2.30
N SER A 313 -20.48 -3.85 1.02
CA SER A 313 -21.78 -3.79 0.32
C SER A 313 -22.37 -5.16 -0.03
N ARG A 314 -21.54 -6.21 -0.03
CA ARG A 314 -21.93 -7.61 -0.21
C ARG A 314 -21.41 -8.43 0.97
N TYR A 315 -22.20 -9.41 1.41
CA TYR A 315 -21.89 -10.23 2.57
C TYR A 315 -21.27 -11.56 2.15
N THR A 316 -19.98 -11.76 2.43
CA THR A 316 -19.38 -13.10 2.54
C THR A 316 -19.32 -13.61 3.98
N ARG A 317 -19.99 -12.89 4.92
CA ARG A 317 -20.13 -13.04 6.39
C ARG A 317 -19.33 -11.95 7.11
N GLU A 318 -19.98 -11.16 7.97
CA GLU A 318 -19.26 -10.21 8.83
C GLU A 318 -18.43 -11.00 9.85
N ILE A 319 -17.12 -11.03 9.66
CA ILE A 319 -16.17 -11.76 10.51
C ILE A 319 -15.18 -10.73 11.03
N LEU A 320 -15.10 -10.56 12.35
CA LEU A 320 -14.16 -9.61 12.96
C LEU A 320 -13.38 -10.27 14.09
N PRO A 321 -12.31 -11.01 13.78
CA PRO A 321 -11.38 -11.49 14.79
C PRO A 321 -10.74 -10.28 15.49
N ASN A 322 -10.55 -10.34 16.81
CA ASN A 322 -10.02 -9.22 17.62
C ASN A 322 -8.72 -8.60 17.05
N GLY A 323 -7.84 -9.38 16.43
CA GLY A 323 -6.59 -8.86 15.84
C GLY A 323 -6.71 -8.13 14.50
N CYS A 324 -7.90 -8.11 13.88
CA CYS A 324 -8.15 -7.35 12.64
C CYS A 324 -8.32 -5.85 12.92
N PHE A 325 -9.00 -5.50 14.01
CA PHE A 325 -9.10 -4.11 14.49
C PHE A 325 -7.75 -3.54 14.90
N HIS A 326 -6.92 -4.36 15.54
CA HIS A 326 -5.58 -3.94 15.95
C HIS A 326 -4.71 -3.55 14.75
N LEU A 327 -4.73 -4.34 13.66
CA LEU A 327 -3.97 -4.03 12.45
C LEU A 327 -4.40 -2.69 11.83
N GLN A 328 -5.70 -2.47 11.63
CA GLN A 328 -6.20 -1.23 11.03
C GLN A 328 -5.84 -0.02 11.91
N GLN A 329 -6.03 -0.15 13.22
CA GLN A 329 -5.69 0.91 14.17
C GLN A 329 -4.18 1.15 14.25
N TYR A 330 -3.35 0.10 14.22
CA TYR A 330 -1.90 0.20 14.19
C TYR A 330 -1.41 0.95 12.95
N LEU A 331 -1.91 0.59 11.76
CA LEU A 331 -1.61 1.27 10.51
C LEU A 331 -1.99 2.76 10.58
N ILE A 332 -3.16 3.09 11.14
CA ILE A 332 -3.58 4.50 11.32
C ILE A 332 -2.71 5.24 12.33
N ASN A 333 -2.24 4.58 13.40
CA ASN A 333 -1.62 5.25 14.54
C ASN A 333 -0.11 5.40 14.39
N SER A 334 0.53 4.31 14.01
CA SER A 334 1.99 4.18 14.00
C SER A 334 2.54 4.57 12.63
N PHE A 335 1.77 4.35 11.58
CA PHE A 335 2.26 4.40 10.21
C PHE A 335 1.79 5.62 9.42
N ILE A 336 0.47 5.86 9.27
CA ILE A 336 -0.09 7.04 8.56
C ILE A 336 0.57 8.36 8.98
N PRO A 337 0.79 8.65 10.28
CA PRO A 337 1.38 9.92 10.69
C PRO A 337 2.86 10.05 10.29
N ASN A 338 3.59 8.93 10.17
CA ASN A 338 5.02 8.88 9.83
C ASN A 338 5.31 8.61 8.36
N LEU A 339 4.27 8.32 7.58
CA LEU A 339 4.35 8.39 6.14
C LEU A 339 4.72 9.82 5.74
N PHE A 340 5.54 9.92 4.69
CA PHE A 340 5.51 11.07 3.79
C PHE A 340 4.03 11.38 3.47
N MET A 341 3.66 12.56 2.97
CA MET A 341 2.30 12.60 2.41
C MET A 341 1.62 13.95 2.22
N ARG A 342 2.33 15.06 2.12
CA ARG A 342 1.88 16.24 1.36
C ARG A 342 3.05 17.19 1.34
N ALA A 343 3.95 17.01 0.39
CA ALA A 343 4.43 18.23 -0.23
C ALA A 343 3.25 18.72 -1.07
N PRO A 344 2.63 19.86 -0.73
CA PRO A 344 1.95 20.58 -1.78
C PRO A 344 3.11 20.90 -2.73
N TYR A 345 3.15 20.26 -3.89
CA TYR A 345 3.79 20.90 -5.03
C TYR A 345 2.63 21.64 -5.72
N PRO A 346 2.16 22.78 -5.17
CA PRO A 346 1.06 23.53 -5.76
C PRO A 346 1.43 24.02 -7.16
N HIS A 347 2.72 24.01 -7.51
CA HIS A 347 3.22 24.30 -8.85
C HIS A 347 3.06 23.14 -9.85
N ILE A 348 2.58 21.96 -9.43
CA ILE A 348 2.50 20.76 -10.29
C ILE A 348 1.06 20.21 -10.42
N THR A 349 0.14 20.54 -9.49
CA THR A 349 -1.23 19.96 -9.49
C THR A 349 -2.38 20.98 -9.59
N ALA A 350 -2.13 22.22 -9.98
CA ALA A 350 -3.12 23.32 -9.99
C ALA A 350 -4.37 23.14 -10.89
N ASN A 351 -4.68 21.95 -11.41
CA ASN A 351 -5.85 21.74 -12.29
C ASN A 351 -6.62 20.42 -12.11
N SER A 352 -6.38 19.60 -11.07
CA SER A 352 -7.12 18.33 -10.92
C SER A 352 -8.42 18.43 -10.11
N SER A 353 -8.70 19.54 -9.42
CA SER A 353 -9.86 19.67 -8.51
C SER A 353 -11.17 20.14 -9.17
N ARG A 354 -11.29 20.12 -10.51
CA ARG A 354 -12.49 20.65 -11.21
C ARG A 354 -13.26 19.69 -12.13
N LEU A 355 -12.92 18.39 -12.19
CA LEU A 355 -13.47 17.51 -13.25
C LEU A 355 -14.18 16.21 -12.81
N VAL A 356 -14.63 16.09 -11.56
CA VAL A 356 -15.49 14.95 -11.14
C VAL A 356 -16.96 15.34 -10.89
N SER A 357 -17.35 16.58 -11.19
CA SER A 357 -18.77 16.98 -11.13
C SER A 357 -19.15 17.85 -12.32
N THR A 358 -19.46 17.24 -13.46
CA THR A 358 -20.43 17.69 -14.50
C THR A 358 -20.14 17.00 -15.84
N SER A 359 -20.82 15.88 -16.11
CA SER A 359 -21.22 15.47 -17.47
C SER A 359 -22.01 14.15 -17.44
N LEU A 360 -23.03 14.09 -16.60
CA LEU A 360 -24.19 13.23 -16.83
C LEU A 360 -25.38 14.11 -16.52
N LEU A 361 -25.89 14.78 -17.55
CA LEU A 361 -27.25 15.31 -17.73
C LEU A 361 -27.20 16.40 -18.85
N GLY A 362 -27.80 16.08 -19.99
CA GLY A 362 -28.28 17.10 -20.95
C GLY A 362 -27.81 16.92 -22.39
N GLY A 363 -28.73 16.51 -23.28
CA GLY A 363 -28.58 16.75 -24.71
C GLY A 363 -29.34 15.80 -25.62
N ASN A 364 -30.65 16.02 -25.79
CA ASN A 364 -31.44 15.48 -26.90
C ASN A 364 -30.85 15.91 -28.26
N ASN A 365 -30.79 14.97 -29.20
CA ASN A 365 -31.47 15.05 -30.50
C ASN A 365 -31.59 13.65 -31.11
#